data_AF-A0A0M8Y5I7-F1
#
_entry.id   AF-A0A0M8Y5I7-F1
#
_cell.length_a   1.000
_cell.length_b   1.000
_cell.length_c   1.000
_cell.angle_alpha   90.00
_cell.angle_beta   90.00
_cell.angle_gamma   90.00
#
_symmetry.space_group_name_H-M   'P 1'
#
loop_
_entity.id
_entity.type
_entity.pdbx_description
1 polymer ?
#
loop_
_entity_poly.entity_id
_entity_poly.type
_entity_poly.pdbx_seq_one_letter_code
_entity_poly.pdbx_strand_id
1 'polypeptide(L)'
;MPAVRLRRSDPSGPGWRRRARGRGFSYTDADGEPLDAESVARIKSLVIPPAWRDVWVCPHPNGHIQAVGTDAAGRRQYLYHERWRQDRDEEKHDRVLALAPLLPGFRAEVARELGGRGRSRRRVLAVALAVLERGVFRVGGETYAADNGTHGVATLLCSHVTVRRSTVDFCYPAKGGIEFTAAVEDEALARAVRG
;
A
#
# COMPACT_ATOMS: atom_id res chain seq x y z
N MET A 1 7.54 -28.36 14.53
CA MET A 1 8.23 -28.12 13.23
C MET A 1 9.31 -27.07 13.49
N PRO A 2 10.59 -27.33 13.20
CA PRO A 2 11.63 -26.32 13.38
C PRO A 2 11.29 -25.07 12.56
N ALA A 3 11.54 -23.89 13.12
CA ALA A 3 11.23 -22.62 12.46
C ALA A 3 12.03 -22.51 11.15
N VAL A 4 11.34 -22.42 10.02
CA VAL A 4 11.96 -22.26 8.71
C VAL A 4 12.63 -20.89 8.65
N ARG A 5 13.97 -20.86 8.56
CA ARG A 5 14.73 -19.63 8.38
C ARG A 5 14.46 -19.06 6.97
N LEU A 6 13.81 -17.90 6.92
CA LEU A 6 13.49 -17.22 5.67
C LEU A 6 14.71 -16.56 5.04
N ARG A 7 14.73 -16.55 3.69
CA ARG A 7 15.74 -15.90 2.86
C ARG A 7 15.16 -14.67 2.18
N ARG A 8 15.94 -13.59 2.06
CA ARG A 8 15.60 -12.50 1.15
C ARG A 8 15.79 -12.95 -0.31
N SER A 9 14.71 -12.87 -1.06
CA SER A 9 14.62 -13.17 -2.49
C SER A 9 14.74 -11.86 -3.27
N ASP A 10 15.38 -11.89 -4.42
CA ASP A 10 15.42 -10.74 -5.33
C ASP A 10 14.70 -11.11 -6.64
N PRO A 11 13.48 -10.60 -6.86
CA PRO A 11 12.71 -10.86 -8.08
C PRO A 11 13.29 -10.22 -9.35
N SER A 12 14.29 -9.33 -9.22
CA SER A 12 15.02 -8.76 -10.36
C SER A 12 16.22 -9.62 -10.78
N GLY A 13 16.65 -10.54 -9.91
CA GLY A 13 17.76 -11.46 -10.17
C GLY A 13 17.34 -12.77 -10.85
N PRO A 14 18.30 -13.69 -11.03
CA PRO A 14 18.05 -15.03 -11.59
C PRO A 14 16.97 -15.78 -10.82
N GLY A 15 16.11 -16.50 -11.55
CA GLY A 15 15.07 -17.34 -10.96
C GLY A 15 14.29 -18.09 -12.04
N TRP A 16 13.33 -18.87 -11.59
CA TRP A 16 12.54 -19.70 -12.49
C TRP A 16 11.49 -18.88 -13.22
N ARG A 17 11.18 -19.27 -14.44
CA ARG A 17 10.24 -18.56 -15.32
C ARG A 17 9.08 -19.46 -15.71
N ARG A 18 7.88 -18.89 -15.76
CA ARG A 18 6.69 -19.57 -16.32
C ARG A 18 6.44 -19.08 -17.74
N ARG A 19 6.26 -20.00 -18.67
CA ARG A 19 5.87 -19.71 -20.06
C ARG A 19 4.56 -20.41 -20.39
N ALA A 20 3.70 -19.76 -21.17
CA ALA A 20 2.48 -20.39 -21.68
C ALA A 20 2.85 -21.46 -22.72
N ARG A 21 2.22 -22.63 -22.65
CA ARG A 21 2.42 -23.73 -23.61
C ARG A 21 1.10 -24.45 -23.87
N GLY A 22 0.48 -24.15 -25.02
CA GLY A 22 -0.83 -24.71 -25.38
C GLY A 22 -1.90 -24.35 -24.34
N ARG A 23 -2.52 -25.38 -23.73
CA ARG A 23 -3.55 -25.21 -22.68
C ARG A 23 -2.97 -25.07 -21.26
N GLY A 24 -1.64 -25.09 -21.10
CA GLY A 24 -0.98 -25.08 -19.80
C GLY A 24 0.26 -24.20 -19.75
N PHE A 25 1.14 -24.52 -18.82
CA PHE A 25 2.39 -23.79 -18.58
C PHE A 25 3.59 -24.72 -18.59
N SER A 26 4.71 -24.24 -19.12
CA SER A 26 6.03 -24.82 -18.90
C SER A 26 6.85 -23.93 -17.98
N TYR A 27 7.84 -24.52 -17.31
CA TYR A 27 8.70 -23.84 -16.37
C TYR A 27 10.15 -24.08 -16.74
N THR A 28 10.96 -23.03 -16.70
CA THR A 28 12.39 -23.08 -16.99
C THR A 28 13.18 -22.46 -15.86
N ASP A 29 14.44 -22.81 -15.74
CA ASP A 29 15.38 -22.12 -14.85
C ASP A 29 15.81 -20.76 -15.42
N ALA A 30 16.87 -20.20 -14.83
CA ALA A 30 17.43 -18.91 -15.23
C ALA A 30 18.14 -18.96 -16.59
N ASP A 31 18.68 -20.12 -16.96
CA ASP A 31 19.41 -20.36 -18.20
C ASP A 31 18.47 -20.78 -19.35
N GLY A 32 17.23 -21.14 -19.01
CA GLY A 32 16.18 -21.50 -19.96
C GLY A 32 15.94 -23.00 -20.06
N GLU A 33 16.63 -23.80 -19.24
CA GLU A 33 16.50 -25.25 -19.24
C GLU A 33 15.23 -25.70 -18.52
N PRO A 34 14.61 -26.82 -18.94
CA PRO A 34 13.43 -27.36 -18.29
C PRO A 34 13.69 -27.73 -16.82
N LEU A 35 12.75 -27.39 -15.95
CA LEU A 35 12.82 -27.80 -14.53
C LEU A 35 12.42 -29.27 -14.35
N ASP A 36 12.97 -29.89 -13.30
CA ASP A 36 12.60 -31.23 -12.86
C ASP A 36 11.15 -31.30 -12.32
N ALA A 37 10.64 -32.52 -12.17
CA ALA A 37 9.25 -32.76 -11.75
C ALA A 37 8.94 -32.24 -10.34
N GLU A 38 9.91 -32.30 -9.42
CA GLU A 38 9.76 -31.84 -8.04
C GLU A 38 9.61 -30.32 -7.98
N SER A 39 10.48 -29.62 -8.69
CA SER A 39 10.46 -28.17 -8.86
C SER A 39 9.14 -27.72 -9.47
N VAL A 40 8.67 -28.39 -10.53
CA VAL A 40 7.37 -28.09 -11.15
C VAL A 40 6.21 -28.34 -10.18
N ALA A 41 6.24 -29.42 -9.40
CA ALA A 41 5.21 -29.70 -8.40
C ALA A 41 5.14 -28.60 -7.33
N ARG A 42 6.29 -28.11 -6.86
CA ARG A 42 6.37 -26.98 -5.93
C ARG A 42 5.78 -25.70 -6.53
N ILE A 43 6.08 -25.39 -7.79
CA ILE A 43 5.51 -24.18 -8.42
C ILE A 43 3.99 -24.29 -8.51
N LYS A 44 3.46 -25.48 -8.80
CA LYS A 44 2.00 -25.71 -8.85
C LYS A 44 1.34 -25.54 -7.49
N SER A 45 1.99 -25.96 -6.40
CA SER A 45 1.45 -25.78 -5.04
C SER A 45 1.40 -24.32 -4.58
N LEU A 46 2.13 -23.42 -5.24
CA LEU A 46 2.05 -21.97 -4.99
C LEU A 46 0.75 -21.34 -5.53
N VAL A 47 -0.02 -22.06 -6.37
CA VAL A 47 -1.30 -21.59 -6.93
C VAL A 47 -1.17 -20.20 -7.59
N ILE A 48 -0.14 -20.03 -8.42
CA ILE A 48 0.09 -18.75 -9.12
C ILE A 48 -1.04 -18.51 -10.12
N PRO A 49 -1.80 -17.40 -10.03
CA PRO A 49 -2.95 -17.16 -10.89
C PRO A 49 -2.61 -17.30 -12.38
N PRO A 50 -3.43 -18.00 -13.19
CA PRO A 50 -3.13 -18.28 -14.59
C PRO A 50 -3.08 -17.02 -15.45
N ALA A 51 -3.82 -15.96 -15.07
CA ALA A 51 -3.83 -14.69 -15.77
C ALA A 51 -2.54 -13.86 -15.61
N TRP A 52 -1.64 -14.24 -14.70
CA TRP A 52 -0.38 -13.50 -14.53
C TRP A 52 0.58 -13.75 -15.69
N ARG A 53 1.13 -12.66 -16.23
CA ARG A 53 2.19 -12.62 -17.24
C ARG A 53 3.55 -12.34 -16.58
N ASP A 54 4.64 -12.53 -17.32
CA ASP A 54 6.01 -12.23 -16.88
C ASP A 54 6.35 -12.78 -15.49
N VAL A 55 5.97 -14.03 -15.27
CA VAL A 55 6.05 -14.67 -13.96
C VAL A 55 7.48 -15.14 -13.68
N TRP A 56 8.01 -14.61 -12.60
CA TRP A 56 9.23 -15.05 -11.93
C TRP A 56 8.86 -15.87 -10.70
N VAL A 57 9.56 -16.98 -10.45
CA VAL A 57 9.37 -17.83 -9.28
C VAL A 57 10.71 -18.03 -8.58
N CYS A 58 10.74 -17.84 -7.26
CA CYS A 58 11.94 -18.01 -6.46
C CYS A 58 12.33 -19.49 -6.44
N PRO A 59 13.57 -19.88 -6.76
CA PRO A 59 14.02 -21.28 -6.71
C PRO A 59 13.99 -21.90 -5.32
N HIS A 60 14.14 -21.06 -4.27
CA HIS A 60 14.26 -21.54 -2.90
C HIS A 60 12.90 -21.59 -2.19
N PRO A 61 12.52 -22.72 -1.57
CA PRO A 61 11.24 -22.85 -0.88
C PRO A 61 11.12 -21.89 0.32
N ASN A 62 12.23 -21.50 0.94
CA ASN A 62 12.25 -20.55 2.07
C ASN A 62 12.46 -19.08 1.66
N GLY A 63 12.33 -18.73 0.37
CA GLY A 63 12.38 -17.35 -0.08
C GLY A 63 11.16 -16.54 0.38
N HIS A 64 11.35 -15.35 0.96
CA HIS A 64 10.23 -14.55 1.47
C HIS A 64 9.23 -14.11 0.38
N ILE A 65 9.73 -13.85 -0.84
CA ILE A 65 8.91 -13.74 -2.06
C ILE A 65 9.04 -15.08 -2.78
N GLN A 66 7.90 -15.71 -3.03
CA GLN A 66 7.79 -17.00 -3.72
C GLN A 66 7.59 -16.81 -5.23
N ALA A 67 6.76 -15.85 -5.64
CA ALA A 67 6.55 -15.55 -7.05
C ALA A 67 6.19 -14.07 -7.25
N VAL A 68 6.50 -13.56 -8.43
CA VAL A 68 6.06 -12.24 -8.88
C VAL A 68 5.58 -12.33 -10.31
N GLY A 69 4.47 -11.68 -10.63
CA GLY A 69 3.93 -11.62 -11.99
C GLY A 69 3.25 -10.29 -12.27
N THR A 70 2.79 -10.12 -13.48
CA THR A 70 2.03 -8.94 -13.92
C THR A 70 0.59 -9.35 -14.16
N ASP A 71 -0.38 -8.71 -13.50
CA ASP A 71 -1.80 -9.04 -13.66
C ASP A 71 -2.40 -8.52 -14.99
N ALA A 72 -3.68 -8.82 -15.22
CA ALA A 72 -4.40 -8.41 -16.43
C ALA A 72 -4.48 -6.87 -16.59
N ALA A 73 -4.38 -6.12 -15.49
CA ALA A 73 -4.39 -4.67 -15.48
C ALA A 73 -2.96 -4.06 -15.53
N GLY A 74 -1.93 -4.86 -15.79
CA GLY A 74 -0.56 -4.39 -15.94
C GLY A 74 0.17 -4.14 -14.61
N ARG A 75 -0.40 -4.52 -13.46
CA ARG A 75 0.21 -4.28 -12.15
C ARG A 75 1.10 -5.44 -11.74
N ARG A 76 2.26 -5.15 -11.12
CA ARG A 76 3.10 -6.17 -10.50
C ARG A 76 2.43 -6.72 -9.23
N GLN A 77 2.25 -8.03 -9.18
CA GLN A 77 1.67 -8.77 -8.08
C GLN A 77 2.71 -9.72 -7.48
N TYR A 78 2.63 -9.90 -6.16
CA TYR A 78 3.61 -10.65 -5.37
C TYR A 78 2.92 -11.76 -4.59
N LEU A 79 3.52 -12.95 -4.60
CA LEU A 79 3.17 -14.05 -3.71
C LEU A 79 4.29 -14.20 -2.68
N TYR A 80 3.95 -14.11 -1.39
CA TYR A 80 4.89 -14.21 -0.28
C TYR A 80 4.82 -15.58 0.39
N HIS A 81 5.91 -15.98 1.02
CA HIS A 81 5.93 -17.12 1.92
C HIS A 81 4.97 -16.87 3.10
N GLU A 82 4.23 -17.90 3.53
CA GLU A 82 3.23 -17.77 4.60
C GLU A 82 3.84 -17.23 5.91
N ARG A 83 4.96 -17.82 6.35
CA ARG A 83 5.71 -17.32 7.52
C ARG A 83 6.09 -15.84 7.41
N TRP A 84 6.52 -15.37 6.23
CA TRP A 84 6.83 -13.96 6.05
C TRP A 84 5.59 -13.09 6.25
N ARG A 85 4.43 -13.53 5.76
CA ARG A 85 3.17 -12.81 5.99
C ARG A 85 2.84 -12.73 7.48
N GLN A 86 2.95 -13.85 8.19
CA GLN A 86 2.70 -13.91 9.64
C GLN A 86 3.64 -12.97 10.40
N ASP A 87 4.96 -13.09 10.20
CA ASP A 87 5.97 -12.26 10.88
C ASP A 87 5.74 -10.75 10.57
N ARG A 88 5.38 -10.41 9.32
CA ARG A 88 5.08 -9.02 8.94
C ARG A 88 3.77 -8.48 9.49
N ASP A 89 2.78 -9.35 9.73
CA ASP A 89 1.52 -8.97 10.33
C ASP A 89 1.68 -8.78 11.85
N GLU A 90 2.49 -9.61 12.51
CA GLU A 90 2.92 -9.41 13.90
C GLU A 90 3.69 -8.09 14.07
N GLU A 91 4.69 -7.82 13.23
CA GLU A 91 5.43 -6.55 13.27
C GLU A 91 4.51 -5.33 13.11
N LYS A 92 3.47 -5.43 12.25
CA LYS A 92 2.51 -4.33 12.10
C LYS A 92 1.71 -4.12 13.38
N HIS A 93 1.29 -5.20 14.02
CA HIS A 93 0.58 -5.14 15.29
C HIS A 93 1.44 -4.47 16.37
N ASP A 94 2.70 -4.87 16.50
CA ASP A 94 3.62 -4.29 17.49
C ASP A 94 3.87 -2.81 17.25
N ARG A 95 3.93 -2.36 15.99
CA ARG A 95 4.03 -0.93 15.66
C ARG A 95 2.82 -0.13 16.12
N VAL A 96 1.62 -0.71 16.01
CA VAL A 96 0.40 -0.06 16.52
C VAL A 96 0.46 0.06 18.03
N LEU A 97 0.89 -0.99 18.73
CA LEU A 97 1.07 -0.96 20.19
C LEU A 97 2.13 0.08 20.62
N ALA A 98 3.22 0.21 19.89
CA ALA A 98 4.26 1.20 20.15
C ALA A 98 3.79 2.64 19.86
N LEU A 99 2.92 2.84 18.87
CA LEU A 99 2.37 4.15 18.52
C LEU A 99 1.30 4.62 19.50
N ALA A 100 0.45 3.72 20.00
CA ALA A 100 -0.69 4.05 20.86
C ALA A 100 -0.37 5.01 22.03
N PRO A 101 0.69 4.79 22.85
CA PRO A 101 1.02 5.71 23.95
C PRO A 101 1.52 7.08 23.49
N LEU A 102 1.96 7.23 22.23
CA LEU A 102 2.43 8.51 21.67
C LEU A 102 1.29 9.37 21.13
N LEU A 103 0.12 8.77 20.86
CA LEU A 103 -1.02 9.46 20.27
C LEU A 103 -1.51 10.68 21.07
N PRO A 104 -1.59 10.65 22.43
CA PRO A 104 -2.02 11.84 23.17
C PRO A 104 -1.11 13.06 22.97
N GLY A 105 0.21 12.86 23.00
CA GLY A 105 1.18 13.95 22.77
C GLY A 105 1.13 14.46 21.32
N PHE A 106 1.02 13.54 20.37
CA PHE A 106 0.82 13.89 18.95
C PHE A 106 -0.45 14.73 18.74
N ARG A 107 -1.58 14.32 19.30
CA ARG A 107 -2.86 15.06 19.21
C ARG A 107 -2.77 16.46 19.80
N ALA A 108 -2.11 16.59 20.94
CA ALA A 108 -1.90 17.89 21.58
C ALA A 108 -1.08 18.83 20.70
N GLU A 109 -0.03 18.32 20.06
CA GLU A 109 0.82 19.10 19.15
C GLU A 109 0.06 19.52 17.88
N VAL A 110 -0.72 18.61 17.29
CA VAL A 110 -1.58 18.93 16.13
C VAL A 110 -2.58 20.03 16.49
N ALA A 111 -3.26 19.91 17.62
CA ALA A 111 -4.22 20.92 18.09
C ALA A 111 -3.57 22.29 18.31
N ARG A 112 -2.36 22.32 18.90
CA ARG A 112 -1.58 23.53 19.11
C ARG A 112 -1.23 24.23 17.79
N GLU A 113 -0.77 23.48 16.80
CA GLU A 113 -0.41 24.02 15.48
C GLU A 113 -1.64 24.50 14.70
N LEU A 114 -2.77 23.80 14.78
CA LEU A 114 -4.05 24.25 14.19
C LEU A 114 -4.52 25.59 14.79
N GLY A 115 -4.26 25.80 16.09
CA GLY A 115 -4.54 27.04 16.82
C GLY A 115 -3.68 28.24 16.40
N GLY A 116 -2.58 28.02 15.67
CA GLY A 116 -1.69 29.07 15.18
C GLY A 116 -2.32 30.02 14.16
N ARG A 117 -1.61 31.11 13.83
CA ARG A 117 -2.00 32.09 12.79
C ARG A 117 -1.15 31.92 11.53
N GLY A 118 -1.67 32.38 10.39
CA GLY A 118 -0.97 32.36 9.10
C GLY A 118 -0.84 30.96 8.48
N ARG A 119 -0.12 30.84 7.36
CA ARG A 119 0.05 29.59 6.60
C ARG A 119 1.47 29.04 6.76
N SER A 120 1.87 28.72 8.00
CA SER A 120 3.17 28.10 8.24
C SER A 120 3.19 26.64 7.76
N ARG A 121 4.36 26.13 7.38
CA ARG A 121 4.52 24.71 7.01
C ARG A 121 4.01 23.77 8.10
N ARG A 122 4.28 24.06 9.38
CA ARG A 122 3.82 23.25 10.52
C ARG A 122 2.30 23.22 10.61
N ARG A 123 1.63 24.35 10.39
CA ARG A 123 0.16 24.43 10.41
C ARG A 123 -0.47 23.66 9.25
N VAL A 124 0.10 23.74 8.05
CA VAL A 124 -0.37 22.95 6.90
C VAL A 124 -0.22 21.45 7.16
N LEU A 125 0.91 21.03 7.75
CA LEU A 125 1.10 19.64 8.15
C LEU A 125 0.10 19.21 9.24
N ALA A 126 -0.18 20.08 10.21
CA ALA A 126 -1.18 19.81 11.23
C ALA A 126 -2.60 19.64 10.65
N VAL A 127 -2.98 20.45 9.65
CA VAL A 127 -4.23 20.26 8.88
C VAL A 127 -4.27 18.88 8.23
N ALA A 128 -3.22 18.50 7.50
CA ALA A 128 -3.17 17.19 6.84
C ALA A 128 -3.25 16.03 7.85
N LEU A 129 -2.52 16.13 8.96
CA LEU A 129 -2.50 15.12 10.02
C LEU A 129 -3.85 15.01 10.75
N ALA A 130 -4.50 16.13 11.04
CA ALA A 130 -5.83 16.15 11.67
C ALA A 130 -6.92 15.53 10.78
N VAL A 131 -6.79 15.68 9.46
CA VAL A 131 -7.67 15.03 8.48
C VAL A 131 -7.39 13.53 8.44
N LEU A 132 -6.13 13.11 8.40
CA LEU A 132 -5.75 11.69 8.41
C LEU A 132 -6.18 10.95 9.67
N GLU A 133 -6.01 11.57 10.84
CA GLU A 133 -6.33 10.97 12.14
C GLU A 133 -7.81 10.62 12.28
N ARG A 134 -8.70 11.37 11.63
CA ARG A 134 -10.15 11.12 11.66
C ARG A 134 -10.57 9.89 10.85
N GLY A 135 -9.61 9.19 10.25
CA GLY A 135 -9.77 7.81 9.80
C GLY A 135 -10.48 7.62 8.46
N VAL A 136 -10.97 8.69 7.85
CA VAL A 136 -11.72 8.60 6.58
C VAL A 136 -10.79 8.71 5.35
N PHE A 137 -9.58 9.27 5.54
CA PHE A 137 -8.74 9.68 4.43
C PHE A 137 -7.50 8.80 4.24
N ARG A 138 -7.12 8.58 2.98
CA ARG A 138 -5.81 8.02 2.62
C ARG A 138 -4.83 9.15 2.43
N VAL A 139 -3.55 8.91 2.76
CA VAL A 139 -2.46 9.87 2.52
C VAL A 139 -2.45 10.36 1.07
N GLY A 140 -2.61 9.42 0.12
CA GLY A 140 -2.42 9.71 -1.30
C GLY A 140 -0.93 9.76 -1.66
N GLY A 141 -0.60 9.53 -2.92
CA GLY A 141 0.75 9.71 -3.45
C GLY A 141 0.65 10.45 -4.78
N GLU A 142 1.58 11.37 -5.04
CA GLU A 142 1.57 12.25 -6.22
C GLU A 142 1.48 11.45 -7.54
N THR A 143 2.15 10.30 -7.62
CA THR A 143 2.13 9.40 -8.78
C THR A 143 0.71 8.89 -9.11
N TYR A 144 -0.13 8.65 -8.10
CA TYR A 144 -1.50 8.16 -8.32
C TYR A 144 -2.47 9.25 -8.79
N ALA A 145 -2.19 10.52 -8.47
CA ALA A 145 -3.04 11.63 -8.88
C ALA A 145 -2.84 11.98 -10.36
N ALA A 146 -1.60 11.99 -10.83
CA ALA A 146 -1.27 12.28 -12.23
C ALA A 146 -1.79 11.19 -13.18
N ASP A 147 -1.60 9.91 -12.83
CA ASP A 147 -1.86 8.80 -13.76
C ASP A 147 -3.32 8.32 -13.76
N ASN A 148 -4.07 8.53 -12.67
CA ASN A 148 -5.43 7.98 -12.53
C ASN A 148 -6.50 9.04 -12.20
N GLY A 149 -6.13 10.32 -12.04
CA GLY A 149 -7.06 11.37 -11.63
C GLY A 149 -7.67 11.13 -10.24
N THR A 150 -6.98 10.37 -9.36
CA THR A 150 -7.48 10.04 -8.01
C THR A 150 -6.69 10.77 -6.93
N HIS A 151 -7.38 11.30 -5.93
CA HIS A 151 -6.78 12.14 -4.90
C HIS A 151 -6.71 11.48 -3.51
N GLY A 152 -5.81 11.98 -2.67
CA GLY A 152 -5.74 11.74 -1.22
C GLY A 152 -5.35 13.04 -0.51
N VAL A 153 -5.15 13.01 0.82
CA VAL A 153 -4.91 14.23 1.61
C VAL A 153 -3.76 15.08 1.07
N ALA A 154 -2.68 14.44 0.62
CA ALA A 154 -1.50 15.14 0.09
C ALA A 154 -1.72 15.76 -1.31
N THR A 155 -2.80 15.41 -2.00
CA THR A 155 -3.09 15.85 -3.38
C THR A 155 -4.47 16.49 -3.55
N LEU A 156 -5.11 16.89 -2.45
CA LEU A 156 -6.39 17.62 -2.49
C LEU A 156 -6.23 18.98 -3.18
N LEU A 157 -7.24 19.36 -3.95
CA LEU A 157 -7.37 20.67 -4.56
C LEU A 157 -8.37 21.51 -3.75
N CYS A 158 -8.28 22.84 -3.86
CA CYS A 158 -9.26 23.73 -3.22
C CYS A 158 -10.70 23.44 -3.68
N SER A 159 -10.89 23.01 -4.93
CA SER A 159 -12.20 22.59 -5.46
C SER A 159 -12.79 21.36 -4.78
N HIS A 160 -11.96 20.56 -4.10
CA HIS A 160 -12.40 19.36 -3.39
C HIS A 160 -12.90 19.63 -1.98
N VAL A 161 -12.76 20.88 -1.49
CA VAL A 161 -12.98 21.21 -0.09
C VAL A 161 -13.93 22.40 0.03
N THR A 162 -15.00 22.22 0.79
CA THR A 162 -15.93 23.30 1.14
C THR A 162 -15.96 23.46 2.65
N VAL A 163 -15.79 24.69 3.14
CA VAL A 163 -15.87 24.97 4.59
C VAL A 163 -17.21 25.61 4.93
N ARG A 164 -17.99 24.98 5.80
CA ARG A 164 -19.28 25.46 6.30
C ARG A 164 -19.24 25.59 7.82
N ARG A 165 -19.23 26.82 8.35
CA ARG A 165 -19.16 27.08 9.81
C ARG A 165 -17.96 26.35 10.46
N SER A 166 -18.22 25.32 11.27
CA SER A 166 -17.25 24.44 11.95
C SER A 166 -16.99 23.12 11.20
N THR A 167 -17.61 22.92 10.04
CA THR A 167 -17.52 21.69 9.25
C THR A 167 -16.68 21.92 8.00
N VAL A 168 -15.83 20.94 7.67
CA VAL A 168 -15.08 20.85 6.41
C VAL A 168 -15.60 19.66 5.62
N ASP A 169 -16.25 19.95 4.50
CA ASP A 169 -16.76 18.97 3.56
C ASP A 169 -15.70 18.68 2.50
N PHE A 170 -15.51 17.40 2.20
CA PHE A 170 -14.61 16.89 1.18
C PHE A 170 -15.41 16.15 0.11
N CYS A 171 -15.14 16.44 -1.15
CA CYS A 171 -15.70 15.73 -2.29
C CYS A 171 -14.65 15.63 -3.40
N TYR A 172 -14.21 14.42 -3.75
CA TYR A 172 -13.19 14.21 -4.79
C TYR A 172 -13.20 12.78 -5.34
N PRO A 173 -12.70 12.57 -6.57
CA PRO A 173 -12.50 11.22 -7.11
C PRO A 173 -11.34 10.53 -6.37
N ALA A 174 -11.64 9.40 -5.73
CA ALA A 174 -10.66 8.59 -4.99
C ALA A 174 -10.30 7.31 -5.75
N LYS A 175 -9.41 6.50 -5.16
CA LYS A 175 -8.92 5.25 -5.74
C LYS A 175 -10.08 4.37 -6.24
N GLY A 176 -9.97 3.93 -7.49
CA GLY A 176 -10.99 3.10 -8.16
C GLY A 176 -12.08 3.90 -8.90
N GLY A 177 -11.90 5.21 -9.06
CA GLY A 177 -12.89 6.08 -9.73
C GLY A 177 -14.14 6.35 -8.89
N ILE A 178 -14.09 6.03 -7.60
CA ILE A 178 -15.20 6.21 -6.67
C ILE A 178 -15.15 7.63 -6.13
N GLU A 179 -16.26 8.36 -6.22
CA GLU A 179 -16.39 9.66 -5.55
C GLU A 179 -16.36 9.44 -4.03
N PHE A 180 -15.41 10.10 -3.39
CA PHE A 180 -15.27 10.07 -1.95
C PHE A 180 -15.88 11.34 -1.37
N THR A 181 -16.79 11.16 -0.43
CA THR A 181 -17.39 12.24 0.34
C THR A 181 -17.16 12.04 1.84
N ALA A 182 -16.78 13.11 2.53
CA ALA A 182 -16.61 13.09 3.98
C ALA A 182 -16.87 14.48 4.55
N ALA A 183 -17.44 14.55 5.76
CA ALA A 183 -17.59 15.78 6.51
C ALA A 183 -16.84 15.64 7.83
N VAL A 184 -16.04 16.66 8.15
CA VAL A 184 -15.29 16.74 9.41
C VAL A 184 -15.75 17.95 10.19
N GLU A 185 -16.38 17.72 11.35
CA GLU A 185 -16.71 18.79 12.28
C GLU A 185 -15.53 19.06 13.22
N ASP A 186 -14.89 20.21 13.02
CA ASP A 186 -13.77 20.73 13.81
C ASP A 186 -13.59 22.22 13.51
N GLU A 187 -13.87 23.06 14.51
CA GLU A 187 -13.74 24.51 14.39
C GLU A 187 -12.30 24.96 14.11
N ALA A 188 -11.31 24.33 14.75
CA ALA A 188 -9.90 24.68 14.57
C ALA A 188 -9.42 24.32 13.15
N LEU A 189 -9.83 23.15 12.65
CA LEU A 189 -9.59 22.74 11.27
C LEU A 189 -10.29 23.66 10.27
N ALA A 190 -11.58 23.92 10.45
CA ALA A 190 -12.36 24.79 9.57
C ALA A 190 -11.75 26.19 9.48
N ARG A 191 -11.29 26.75 10.60
CA ARG A 191 -10.57 28.02 10.64
C ARG A 191 -9.21 27.95 9.95
N ALA A 192 -8.48 26.84 10.10
CA ALA A 192 -7.18 26.65 9.46
C ALA A 192 -7.26 26.46 7.95
N VAL A 193 -8.32 25.82 7.44
CA VAL A 193 -8.57 25.62 6.01
C VAL A 193 -9.11 26.90 5.34
N ARG A 194 -9.90 27.70 6.06
CA ARG A 194 -10.46 28.96 5.55
C ARG A 194 -9.42 30.08 5.37
N GLY A 195 -8.39 30.10 6.22
CA GLY A 195 -7.37 31.15 6.30
C GLY A 195 -6.26 31.00 5.28
#